data_AF-A0A522BJN8-F1
#
_entry.id   AF-A0A522BJN8-F1
#
_cell.length_a   1.000
_cell.length_b   1.000
_cell.length_c   1.000
_cell.angle_alpha   90.00
_cell.angle_beta   90.00
_cell.angle_gamma   90.00
#
_symmetry.space_group_name_H-M   'P 1'
#
loop_
_entity.id
_entity.type
_entity.pdbx_description
1 polymer ?
#
loop_
_entity_poly.entity_id
_entity_poly.type
_entity_poly.pdbx_seq_one_letter_code
_entity_poly.pdbx_strand_id
1 'polypeptide(L)'
;MATFGDSYCGIYCGACSILVHSRTGRSDRFIDCCPKLPEGELACGGCKSDTVYTACRGCPLRNCSVGKGIEHCVDCTDYPCKDYKAWSSASRLLSHIKEAPGSLEAIKRGGTDGWAEAQIKRWSCSDCGTPFSWYAKVCSKCGRSLSAQAHALSGLKKLVCRIVLPLAYKRAKRKISGG
;
A
#
# COMPACT_ATOMS: atom_id res chain seq x y z
N MET A 1 -11.24 -17.24 2.68
CA MET A 1 -11.27 -16.15 1.68
C MET A 1 -10.34 -15.05 2.17
N ALA A 2 -9.53 -14.44 1.32
CA ALA A 2 -8.63 -13.36 1.76
C ALA A 2 -9.43 -12.10 2.14
N THR A 3 -9.20 -11.56 3.32
CA THR A 3 -9.83 -10.32 3.80
C THR A 3 -9.43 -9.15 2.90
N PHE A 4 -10.41 -8.35 2.45
CA PHE A 4 -10.14 -7.26 1.50
C PHE A 4 -9.14 -6.24 2.07
N GLY A 5 -8.15 -5.89 1.25
CA GLY A 5 -7.13 -4.90 1.62
C GLY A 5 -6.05 -5.43 2.58
N ASP A 6 -6.07 -6.71 2.93
CA ASP A 6 -5.03 -7.33 3.73
C ASP A 6 -3.68 -7.41 2.98
N SER A 7 -2.58 -7.32 3.73
CA SER A 7 -1.23 -7.46 3.22
C SER A 7 -0.30 -8.09 4.24
N TYR A 8 0.70 -8.82 3.75
CA TYR A 8 1.68 -9.50 4.61
C TYR A 8 2.44 -8.54 5.53
N CYS A 9 2.73 -7.30 5.10
CA CYS A 9 3.46 -6.35 5.93
C CYS A 9 2.55 -5.49 6.83
N GLY A 10 1.23 -5.68 6.79
CA GLY A 10 0.27 -4.96 7.64
C GLY A 10 -0.11 -3.56 7.16
N ILE A 11 0.29 -3.11 5.97
CA ILE A 11 -0.35 -1.92 5.38
C ILE A 11 -1.72 -2.29 4.82
N TYR A 12 -2.68 -1.37 4.86
CA TYR A 12 -4.00 -1.63 4.31
C TYR A 12 -4.07 -1.34 2.81
N CYS A 13 -3.93 -2.38 1.98
CA CYS A 13 -4.00 -2.28 0.51
C CYS A 13 -5.31 -1.65 0.02
N GLY A 14 -6.41 -1.75 0.76
CA GLY A 14 -7.69 -1.12 0.39
C GLY A 14 -7.62 0.40 0.25
N ALA A 15 -6.64 1.05 0.88
CA ALA A 15 -6.35 2.47 0.72
C ALA A 15 -5.08 2.74 -0.11
N CYS A 16 -4.46 1.72 -0.71
CA CYS A 16 -3.34 1.91 -1.63
C CYS A 16 -3.79 2.66 -2.88
N SER A 17 -3.08 3.73 -3.22
CA SER A 17 -3.34 4.54 -4.42
C SER A 17 -3.40 3.70 -5.70
N ILE A 18 -2.53 2.69 -5.83
CA ILE A 18 -2.49 1.81 -7.01
C ILE A 18 -3.73 0.90 -7.08
N LEU A 19 -4.13 0.28 -5.95
CA LEU A 19 -5.33 -0.57 -5.93
C LEU A 19 -6.59 0.25 -6.18
N VAL A 20 -6.72 1.42 -5.54
CA VAL A 20 -7.86 2.33 -5.75
C VAL A 20 -7.92 2.80 -7.21
N HIS A 21 -6.78 3.16 -7.81
CA HIS A 21 -6.71 3.54 -9.21
C HIS A 21 -7.13 2.36 -10.12
N SER A 22 -6.56 1.16 -9.92
CA SER A 22 -6.90 -0.02 -10.70
C SER A 22 -8.39 -0.38 -10.62
N ARG A 23 -9.07 -0.13 -9.50
CA ARG A 23 -10.49 -0.45 -9.31
C ARG A 23 -11.45 0.62 -9.78
N THR A 24 -11.02 1.88 -9.81
CA THR A 24 -11.94 3.02 -9.97
C THR A 24 -11.54 4.02 -11.06
N GLY A 25 -10.35 3.87 -11.65
CA GLY A 25 -9.75 4.84 -12.57
C GLY A 25 -9.30 6.16 -11.91
N ARG A 26 -9.50 6.32 -10.60
CA ARG A 26 -9.22 7.58 -9.91
C ARG A 26 -7.75 7.69 -9.52
N SER A 27 -7.14 8.83 -9.82
CA SER A 27 -5.75 9.14 -9.46
C SER A 27 -5.67 10.01 -8.21
N ASP A 28 -4.60 9.84 -7.45
CA ASP A 28 -4.23 10.73 -6.36
C ASP A 28 -2.78 11.23 -6.54
N ARG A 29 -2.26 11.95 -5.54
CA ARG A 29 -0.91 12.50 -5.59
C ARG A 29 0.21 11.46 -5.73
N PHE A 30 -0.01 10.23 -5.30
CA PHE A 30 0.97 9.16 -5.48
C PHE A 30 0.95 8.66 -6.91
N ILE A 31 -0.23 8.49 -7.51
CA ILE A 31 -0.36 8.15 -8.94
C ILE A 31 0.30 9.23 -9.81
N ASP A 32 0.14 10.51 -9.49
CA ASP A 32 0.82 11.62 -10.20
C ASP A 32 2.36 11.58 -10.12
N CYS A 33 2.91 10.80 -9.18
CA CYS A 33 4.35 10.59 -9.03
C CYS A 33 4.83 9.30 -9.70
N CYS A 34 3.90 8.42 -10.10
CA CYS A 34 4.24 7.25 -10.88
C CYS A 34 4.59 7.68 -12.31
N PRO A 35 5.55 7.01 -12.97
CA PRO A 35 5.75 7.22 -14.40
C PRO A 35 4.45 6.89 -15.15
N LYS A 36 4.25 7.45 -16.36
CA LYS A 36 3.18 6.99 -17.25
C LYS A 36 3.45 5.53 -17.60
N LEU A 37 2.81 4.63 -16.87
CA LEU A 37 2.90 3.20 -17.08
C LEU A 37 1.82 2.78 -18.08
N PRO A 38 2.06 1.74 -18.90
CA PRO A 38 0.98 1.11 -19.65
C PRO A 38 -0.16 0.69 -18.70
N GLU A 39 -1.41 0.77 -19.13
CA GLU A 39 -2.59 0.51 -18.27
C GLU A 39 -2.51 -0.85 -17.55
N GLY A 40 -2.04 -1.89 -18.24
CA GLY A 40 -1.85 -3.23 -17.66
C GLY A 40 -0.79 -3.32 -16.55
N GLU A 41 0.11 -2.34 -16.45
CA GLU A 41 1.15 -2.33 -15.42
C GLU A 41 0.68 -1.76 -14.08
N LEU A 42 -0.49 -1.10 -14.03
CA LEU A 42 -1.12 -0.62 -12.79
C LEU A 42 -2.19 -1.59 -12.25
N ALA A 43 -2.49 -2.67 -12.98
CA ALA A 43 -3.44 -3.69 -12.57
C ALA A 43 -3.04 -4.30 -11.21
N CYS A 44 -3.97 -4.27 -10.26
CA CYS A 44 -3.73 -4.75 -8.91
C CYS A 44 -5.05 -5.18 -8.25
N GLY A 45 -5.06 -6.38 -7.66
CA GLY A 45 -6.14 -6.91 -6.83
C GLY A 45 -5.84 -6.84 -5.32
N GLY A 46 -4.64 -6.37 -4.94
CA GLY A 46 -4.18 -6.31 -3.55
C GLY A 46 -3.06 -7.31 -3.25
N CYS A 47 -2.34 -7.10 -2.15
CA CYS A 47 -1.08 -7.80 -1.86
C CYS A 47 -1.21 -9.33 -1.84
N LYS A 48 -2.30 -9.86 -1.27
CA LYS A 48 -2.59 -11.30 -1.19
C LYS A 48 -3.37 -11.85 -2.41
N SER A 49 -3.47 -11.10 -3.50
CA SER A 49 -4.09 -11.57 -4.76
C SER A 49 -3.03 -12.08 -5.75
N ASP A 50 -3.50 -12.78 -6.78
CA ASP A 50 -2.66 -13.26 -7.89
C ASP A 50 -2.25 -12.14 -8.86
N THR A 51 -3.05 -11.08 -8.94
CA THR A 51 -2.78 -9.92 -9.80
C THR A 51 -2.26 -8.76 -8.97
N VAL A 52 -0.97 -8.46 -9.06
CA VAL A 52 -0.35 -7.35 -8.33
C VAL A 52 0.43 -6.42 -9.25
N TYR A 53 0.42 -5.14 -8.89
CA TYR A 53 1.26 -4.09 -9.45
C TYR A 53 2.73 -4.54 -9.56
N THR A 54 3.42 -4.18 -10.65
CA THR A 54 4.80 -4.62 -10.96
C THR A 54 5.77 -4.46 -9.78
N ALA A 55 5.74 -3.33 -9.06
CA ALA A 55 6.64 -3.15 -7.92
C ALA A 55 6.29 -4.05 -6.72
N CYS A 56 5.00 -4.37 -6.53
CA CYS A 56 4.54 -5.29 -5.50
C CYS A 56 4.85 -6.75 -5.85
N ARG A 57 4.91 -7.11 -7.13
CA ARG A 57 5.37 -8.44 -7.59
C ARG A 57 6.82 -8.73 -7.17
N GLY A 58 7.67 -7.70 -7.18
CA GLY A 58 9.06 -7.76 -6.72
C GLY A 58 9.26 -7.49 -5.23
N CYS A 59 8.19 -7.35 -4.43
CA CYS A 59 8.30 -7.00 -3.02
C CYS A 59 8.93 -8.15 -2.21
N PRO A 60 10.07 -7.93 -1.52
CA PRO A 60 10.75 -8.99 -0.79
C PRO A 60 9.92 -9.52 0.39
N LEU A 61 9.15 -8.66 1.07
CA LEU A 61 8.32 -9.09 2.20
C LEU A 61 7.17 -9.98 1.75
N ARG A 62 6.52 -9.66 0.62
CA ARG A 62 5.47 -10.50 0.02
C ARG A 62 6.05 -11.86 -0.35
N ASN A 63 7.13 -11.88 -1.11
CA ASN A 63 7.71 -13.12 -1.62
C ASN A 63 8.25 -13.99 -0.48
N CYS A 64 8.84 -13.39 0.56
CA CYS A 64 9.25 -14.09 1.77
C CYS A 64 8.04 -14.70 2.50
N SER A 65 6.96 -13.95 2.68
CA SER A 65 5.78 -14.44 3.42
C SER A 65 5.07 -15.56 2.67
N VAL A 66 4.91 -15.43 1.35
CA VAL A 66 4.40 -16.49 0.47
C VAL A 66 5.29 -17.74 0.54
N GLY A 67 6.62 -17.57 0.41
CA GLY A 67 7.55 -18.70 0.44
C GLY A 67 7.63 -19.40 1.80
N LYS A 68 7.41 -18.67 2.90
CA LYS A 68 7.34 -19.23 4.26
C LYS A 68 5.94 -19.77 4.63
N GLY A 69 4.92 -19.51 3.82
CA GLY A 69 3.54 -19.88 4.14
C GLY A 69 2.98 -19.17 5.38
N ILE A 70 3.39 -17.93 5.65
CA ILE A 70 2.90 -17.12 6.77
C ILE A 70 1.92 -16.05 6.30
N GLU A 71 0.92 -15.74 7.13
CA GLU A 71 -0.14 -14.80 6.79
C GLU A 71 0.28 -13.34 6.97
N HIS A 72 1.10 -13.06 7.97
CA HIS A 72 1.63 -11.73 8.23
C HIS A 72 3.09 -11.81 8.67
N CYS A 73 3.84 -10.72 8.44
CA CYS A 73 5.23 -10.62 8.89
C CYS A 73 5.35 -10.83 10.40
N VAL A 74 4.32 -10.49 11.18
CA VAL A 74 4.29 -10.67 12.64
C VAL A 74 4.20 -12.13 13.08
N ASP A 75 3.84 -13.04 12.18
CA ASP A 75 3.81 -14.49 12.42
C ASP A 75 5.20 -15.12 12.23
N CYS A 76 6.14 -14.39 11.63
CA CYS A 76 7.52 -14.84 11.50
C CYS A 76 8.22 -14.80 12.86
N THR A 77 8.91 -15.89 13.23
CA THR A 77 9.71 -15.99 14.47
C THR A 77 10.76 -14.88 14.59
N ASP A 78 11.33 -14.48 13.45
CA ASP A 78 12.38 -13.45 13.39
C ASP A 78 11.83 -12.01 13.38
N TYR A 79 10.51 -11.81 13.51
CA TYR A 79 9.91 -10.49 13.42
C TYR A 79 10.21 -9.62 14.66
N PRO A 80 10.61 -8.34 14.49
CA PRO A 80 10.89 -7.67 13.23
C PRO A 80 12.29 -8.02 12.67
N CYS A 81 12.32 -8.68 11.51
CA CYS A 81 13.56 -9.12 10.89
C CYS A 81 14.27 -7.98 10.15
N LYS A 82 15.51 -8.22 9.70
CA LYS A 82 16.32 -7.22 8.98
C LYS A 82 15.60 -6.66 7.74
N ASP A 83 14.90 -7.51 7.00
CA ASP A 83 14.23 -7.11 5.74
C ASP A 83 13.00 -6.25 6.03
N TYR A 84 12.25 -6.58 7.08
CA TYR A 84 11.12 -5.75 7.52
C TYR A 84 11.60 -4.37 8.00
N LYS A 85 12.68 -4.33 8.78
CA LYS A 85 13.29 -3.07 9.24
C LYS A 85 13.83 -2.24 8.06
N ALA A 86 14.45 -2.87 7.07
CA ALA A 86 14.92 -2.20 5.87
C ALA A 86 13.76 -1.64 5.05
N TRP A 87 12.69 -2.41 4.84
CA TRP A 87 11.48 -1.97 4.16
C TRP A 87 10.78 -0.82 4.92
N SER A 88 10.67 -0.90 6.25
CA SER A 88 9.99 0.12 7.06
C SER A 88 10.74 1.47 7.05
N SER A 89 12.04 1.48 6.73
CA SER A 89 12.82 2.70 6.54
C SER A 89 12.29 3.60 5.40
N ALA A 90 11.56 3.01 4.43
CA ALA A 90 10.88 3.76 3.36
C ALA A 90 9.77 4.68 3.88
N SER A 91 9.35 4.52 5.15
CA SER A 91 8.42 5.44 5.84
C SER A 91 8.90 6.89 5.92
N ARG A 92 10.21 7.14 5.74
CA ARG A 92 10.77 8.50 5.60
C ARG A 92 10.21 9.22 4.37
N LEU A 93 9.97 8.47 3.29
CA LEU A 93 9.42 8.96 2.03
C LEU A 93 7.91 8.74 1.93
N LEU A 94 7.44 7.56 2.32
CA LEU A 94 6.05 7.12 2.16
C LEU A 94 5.39 6.92 3.53
N SER A 95 4.68 7.94 4.01
CA SER A 95 4.21 7.98 5.40
C SER A 95 3.20 6.88 5.76
N HIS A 96 2.47 6.32 4.79
CA HIS A 96 1.54 5.20 5.04
C HIS A 96 2.25 3.95 5.58
N ILE A 97 3.55 3.77 5.32
CA ILE A 97 4.34 2.65 5.86
C ILE A 97 4.42 2.72 7.40
N LYS A 98 4.27 3.90 8.00
CA LYS A 98 4.26 4.05 9.47
C LYS A 98 3.08 3.34 10.14
N GLU A 99 2.04 2.98 9.38
CA GLU A 99 0.87 2.28 9.91
C GLU A 99 1.09 0.77 10.08
N ALA A 100 2.12 0.23 9.43
CA ALA A 100 2.37 -1.20 9.37
C ALA A 100 2.59 -1.84 10.76
N PRO A 101 3.44 -1.30 11.65
CA PRO A 101 3.67 -1.94 12.96
C PRO A 101 2.40 -2.02 13.81
N GLY A 102 1.64 -0.92 13.94
CA GLY A 102 0.40 -0.89 14.73
C GLY A 102 -0.70 -1.76 14.12
N SER A 103 -0.72 -1.89 12.79
CA SER A 103 -1.63 -2.81 12.11
C SER A 103 -1.28 -4.27 12.38
N LEU A 104 0.00 -4.62 12.30
CA LEU A 104 0.47 -5.97 12.63
C LEU A 104 0.21 -6.33 14.11
N GLU A 105 0.38 -5.38 15.04
CA GLU A 105 -0.01 -5.57 16.43
C GLU A 105 -1.51 -5.79 16.61
N ALA A 106 -2.34 -5.01 15.90
CA ALA A 106 -3.80 -5.18 15.94
C ALA A 106 -4.23 -6.53 15.37
N ILE A 107 -3.63 -6.96 14.25
CA ILE A 107 -3.86 -8.28 13.64
C ILE A 107 -3.46 -9.39 14.61
N LYS A 108 -2.26 -9.30 15.22
CA LYS A 108 -1.79 -10.30 16.20
C LYS A 108 -2.72 -10.42 17.40
N ARG A 109 -3.27 -9.29 17.87
CA ARG A 109 -4.11 -9.24 19.07
C ARG A 109 -5.56 -9.65 18.82
N GLY A 110 -6.14 -9.25 17.68
CA GLY A 110 -7.58 -9.30 17.44
C GLY A 110 -8.01 -9.93 16.13
N GLY A 111 -7.07 -10.50 15.37
CA GLY A 111 -7.32 -11.09 14.07
C GLY A 111 -7.42 -10.08 12.92
N THR A 112 -7.37 -10.60 11.70
CA THR A 112 -7.34 -9.80 10.47
C THR A 112 -8.67 -9.11 10.18
N ASP A 113 -9.81 -9.78 10.46
CA ASP A 113 -11.13 -9.25 10.08
C ASP A 113 -11.49 -7.98 10.86
N GLY A 114 -11.34 -8.00 12.20
CA GLY A 114 -11.59 -6.82 13.02
C GLY A 114 -10.63 -5.67 12.71
N TRP A 115 -9.37 -5.96 12.40
CA TRP A 115 -8.44 -4.95 11.90
C TRP A 115 -8.90 -4.36 10.56
N ALA A 116 -9.29 -5.21 9.60
CA ALA A 116 -9.70 -4.77 8.28
C ALA A 116 -10.97 -3.91 8.31
N GLU A 117 -11.96 -4.26 9.14
CA GLU A 117 -13.16 -3.43 9.37
C GLU A 117 -12.79 -2.03 9.89
N ALA A 118 -11.86 -1.96 10.84
CA ALA A 118 -11.35 -0.68 11.35
C ALA A 118 -10.65 0.13 10.26
N GLN A 119 -9.90 -0.52 9.36
CA GLN A 119 -9.26 0.14 8.22
C GLN A 119 -10.29 0.62 7.19
N ILE A 120 -11.30 -0.19 6.86
CA ILE A 120 -12.40 0.21 5.96
C ILE A 120 -13.06 1.48 6.48
N LYS A 121 -13.39 1.52 7.78
CA LYS A 121 -13.98 2.70 8.41
C LYS A 121 -13.04 3.92 8.35
N ARG A 122 -11.76 3.72 8.69
CA ARG A 122 -10.76 4.80 8.69
C ARG A 122 -10.54 5.42 7.31
N TRP A 123 -10.54 4.60 6.27
CA TRP A 123 -10.28 5.00 4.88
C TRP A 123 -11.55 5.24 4.08
N SER A 124 -12.64 5.58 4.77
CA SER A 124 -13.91 5.99 4.17
C SER A 124 -14.26 7.43 4.56
N CYS A 125 -14.80 8.19 3.62
CA CYS A 125 -15.23 9.56 3.88
C CYS A 125 -16.28 9.58 5.00
N SER A 126 -16.06 10.42 6.03
CA SER A 126 -16.95 10.54 7.18
C SER A 126 -18.39 10.93 6.84
N ASP A 127 -18.59 11.60 5.71
CA ASP A 127 -19.90 12.15 5.34
C ASP A 127 -20.73 11.21 4.47
N CYS A 128 -20.08 10.50 3.56
CA CYS A 128 -20.77 9.77 2.51
C CYS A 128 -20.30 8.32 2.39
N GLY A 129 -19.39 7.87 3.26
CA GLY A 129 -18.85 6.52 3.31
C GLY A 129 -17.98 6.12 2.11
N THR A 130 -17.70 7.04 1.17
CA THR A 130 -16.93 6.71 -0.03
C THR A 130 -15.48 6.38 0.33
N PRO A 131 -14.96 5.20 -0.04
CA PRO A 131 -13.56 4.85 0.20
C PRO A 131 -12.60 5.80 -0.51
N PHE A 132 -11.46 6.06 0.11
CA PHE A 132 -10.42 6.92 -0.47
C PHE A 132 -9.02 6.34 -0.24
N SER A 133 -8.09 6.70 -1.12
CA SER A 133 -6.69 6.26 -1.03
C SER A 133 -5.90 7.10 -0.04
N TRP A 134 -4.77 6.56 0.44
CA TRP A 134 -3.89 7.19 1.42
C TRP A 134 -3.54 8.64 1.13
N TYR A 135 -3.45 9.06 -0.14
CA TYR A 135 -3.03 10.41 -0.53
C TYR A 135 -4.13 11.24 -1.20
N ALA A 136 -5.39 10.80 -1.10
CA ALA A 136 -6.54 11.58 -1.59
C ALA A 136 -6.76 12.83 -0.73
N LYS A 137 -6.92 13.99 -1.37
CA LYS A 137 -7.17 15.26 -0.68
C LYS A 137 -8.64 15.64 -0.58
N VAL A 138 -9.46 15.09 -1.46
CA VAL A 138 -10.87 15.44 -1.63
C VAL A 138 -11.64 14.16 -1.89
N CYS A 139 -12.81 14.02 -1.26
CA CYS A 139 -13.71 12.90 -1.51
C CYS A 139 -14.25 12.97 -2.93
N SER A 140 -14.13 11.87 -3.67
CA SER A 140 -14.55 11.78 -5.07
C SER A 140 -16.07 11.80 -5.27
N LYS A 141 -16.86 11.64 -4.20
CA LYS A 141 -18.33 11.66 -4.25
C LYS A 141 -18.92 12.98 -3.76
N CYS A 142 -18.56 13.42 -2.56
CA CYS A 142 -19.19 14.59 -1.93
C CYS A 142 -18.30 15.84 -1.89
N GLY A 143 -17.06 15.79 -2.37
CA GLY A 143 -16.17 16.97 -2.39
C GLY A 143 -15.59 17.39 -1.03
N ARG A 144 -15.88 16.67 0.06
CA ARG A 144 -15.27 16.93 1.37
C ARG A 144 -13.74 16.88 1.31
N SER A 145 -13.06 17.82 1.97
CA SER A 145 -11.62 17.74 2.22
C SER A 145 -11.27 16.53 3.10
N LEU A 146 -10.31 15.72 2.65
CA LEU A 146 -9.79 14.53 3.31
C LEU A 146 -8.38 14.76 3.89
N SER A 147 -7.86 15.99 3.83
CA SER A 147 -6.47 16.29 4.17
C SER A 147 -6.11 16.02 5.64
N ALA A 148 -7.10 15.97 6.55
CA ALA A 148 -6.89 15.66 7.96
C ALA A 148 -6.76 14.14 8.21
N GLN A 149 -7.36 13.32 7.34
CA GLN A 149 -7.37 11.85 7.45
C GLN A 149 -6.29 11.21 6.58
N ALA A 150 -5.97 11.84 5.44
CA ALA A 150 -5.02 11.34 4.46
C ALA A 150 -3.55 11.64 4.83
N HIS A 151 -2.66 10.83 4.29
CA HIS A 151 -1.23 11.05 4.28
C HIS A 151 -0.84 12.21 3.36
N ALA A 152 0.24 12.89 3.70
CA ALA A 152 0.77 14.02 2.94
C ALA A 152 1.98 13.64 2.08
N LEU A 153 1.87 13.90 0.77
CA LEU A 153 2.98 14.00 -0.17
C LEU A 153 3.10 15.47 -0.60
N SER A 154 3.98 16.23 0.06
CA SER A 154 4.20 17.68 -0.17
C SER A 154 5.69 18.06 -0.20
N GLY A 155 5.97 19.24 -0.76
CA GLY A 155 7.31 19.83 -0.79
C GLY A 155 8.37 18.93 -1.43
N LEU A 156 9.54 18.84 -0.77
CA LEU A 156 10.68 18.05 -1.21
C LEU A 156 10.33 16.56 -1.41
N LYS A 157 9.42 16.01 -0.59
CA LYS A 157 8.98 14.61 -0.74
C LYS A 157 8.27 14.37 -2.05
N LYS A 158 7.48 15.32 -2.55
CA LYS A 158 6.84 15.21 -3.87
C LYS A 158 7.87 15.22 -5.01
N LEU A 159 8.88 16.09 -4.91
CA LEU A 159 9.96 16.16 -5.90
C LEU A 159 10.80 14.87 -5.91
N VAL A 160 11.20 14.40 -4.74
CA VAL A 160 11.94 13.15 -4.56
C VAL A 160 11.12 11.95 -5.05
N CYS A 161 9.82 11.91 -4.76
CA CYS A 161 8.91 10.84 -5.18
C CYS A 161 8.89 10.68 -6.71
N ARG A 162 8.83 11.80 -7.45
CA ARG A 162 8.84 11.83 -8.91
C ARG A 162 10.14 11.31 -9.55
N ILE A 163 11.23 11.24 -8.79
CA ILE A 163 12.52 10.74 -9.28
C ILE A 163 12.74 9.30 -8.79
N VAL A 164 12.50 9.05 -7.50
CA VAL A 164 12.79 7.76 -6.84
C VAL A 164 11.82 6.66 -7.25
N LEU A 165 10.52 6.93 -7.35
CA LEU A 165 9.54 5.90 -7.71
C LEU A 165 9.76 5.35 -9.13
N PRO A 166 9.99 6.17 -10.18
CA PRO A 166 10.33 5.64 -11.49
C PRO A 166 11.60 4.77 -11.49
N LEU A 167 12.63 5.14 -10.74
CA LEU A 167 13.87 4.37 -10.64
C LEU A 167 13.66 3.02 -9.93
N ALA A 168 12.92 3.03 -8.82
CA ALA A 168 12.55 1.82 -8.09
C ALA A 168 11.74 0.86 -8.97
N TYR A 169 10.77 1.41 -9.71
CA TYR A 169 9.99 0.66 -10.70
C TYR A 169 10.89 0.06 -11.81
N LYS A 170 11.79 0.85 -12.43
CA LYS A 170 12.71 0.35 -13.47
C LYS A 170 13.62 -0.76 -12.94
N ARG A 171 14.07 -0.68 -11.69
CA ARG A 171 14.86 -1.74 -11.03
C ARG A 171 14.03 -3.00 -10.81
N ALA A 172 12.80 -2.85 -10.30
CA ALA A 172 11.89 -3.99 -10.11
C ALA A 172 11.57 -4.68 -11.44
N LYS A 173 11.25 -3.91 -12.49
CA LYS A 173 10.97 -4.44 -13.83
C LYS A 173 12.15 -5.24 -14.39
N ARG A 174 13.37 -4.68 -14.34
CA ARG A 174 14.58 -5.42 -14.78
C ARG A 174 14.79 -6.72 -14.03
N LYS A 175 14.54 -6.75 -12.72
CA LYS A 175 14.68 -7.96 -11.89
C LYS A 175 13.64 -9.02 -12.25
N ILE A 176 12.45 -8.61 -12.70
CA ILE A 176 11.37 -9.52 -13.13
C ILE A 176 11.61 -10.03 -14.56
N SER A 177 12.15 -9.20 -15.46
CA SER A 177 12.35 -9.54 -16.88
C SER A 177 13.68 -10.23 -17.20
N GLY A 178 14.61 -10.29 -16.23
CA GLY A 178 15.92 -10.92 -16.39
C GLY A 178 16.11 -12.18 -15.54
N GLY A 179 15.02 -12.77 -15.07
CA GLY A 179 14.99 -14.05 -14.35
C GLY A 179 14.25 -15.10 -15.17
#